data_AF-A0A359E7Z8-F1
#
_entry.id   AF-A0A359E7Z8-F1
#
_cell.length_a   1.000
_cell.length_b   1.000
_cell.length_c   1.000
_cell.angle_alpha   90.00
_cell.angle_beta   90.00
_cell.angle_gamma   90.00
#
_symmetry.space_group_name_H-M   'P 1'
#
loop_
_entity.id
_entity.type
_entity.pdbx_description
1 polymer ?
#
loop_
_entity_poly.entity_id
_entity_poly.type
_entity_poly.pdbx_seq_one_letter_code
_entity_poly.pdbx_strand_id
1 'polypeptide(L)'
;MKSFFSIIAASLFLVSCNTSPADQAAQSINKDSLLRHIETLSSDEFMGRATGTEGEQMTVDYLVSEFESMGAEPAAGNGSYIQEFPLLGQTTSNAEMSVATNGRSPFALQYYDEFMAWPANQAEEVDIRNAELVYVGYGIQAPEEDWDD
;
A
#
# COMPACT_ATOMS: atom_id res chain seq x y z
N MET A 1 0.89 61.19 35.33
CA MET A 1 1.49 60.74 34.05
C MET A 1 2.38 59.50 34.17
N LYS A 2 3.03 59.22 35.31
CA LYS A 2 3.89 58.03 35.49
C LYS A 2 3.14 56.70 35.66
N SER A 3 1.93 56.69 36.22
CA SER A 3 1.14 55.44 36.40
C SER A 3 0.38 54.98 35.15
N PHE A 4 0.14 55.88 34.18
CA PHE A 4 -0.51 55.52 32.90
C PHE A 4 0.44 54.77 31.96
N PHE A 5 1.75 55.04 32.05
CA PHE A 5 2.78 54.37 31.25
C PHE A 5 3.03 52.92 31.72
N SER A 6 2.86 52.64 33.02
CA SER A 6 3.00 51.29 33.58
C SER A 6 1.86 50.34 33.21
N ILE A 7 0.65 50.84 32.93
CA ILE A 7 -0.49 49.99 32.56
C ILE A 7 -0.39 49.53 31.10
N ILE A 8 0.13 50.38 30.20
CA ILE A 8 0.35 50.02 28.79
C ILE A 8 1.46 48.97 28.64
N ALA A 9 2.49 49.01 29.48
CA ALA A 9 3.55 48.01 29.51
C ALA A 9 3.08 46.63 30.02
N ALA A 10 2.07 46.58 30.89
CA ALA A 10 1.47 45.33 31.39
C ALA A 10 0.53 44.68 30.36
N SER A 11 -0.10 45.47 29.48
CA SER A 11 -0.94 44.94 28.39
C SER A 11 -0.17 44.35 27.21
N LEU A 12 1.12 44.67 27.06
CA LEU A 12 1.96 44.11 25.97
C LEU A 12 2.47 42.68 26.24
N PHE A 13 2.35 42.16 27.46
CA PHE A 13 2.81 40.81 27.82
C PHE A 13 1.73 39.71 27.65
N LEU A 14 0.49 40.08 27.32
CA LEU A 14 -0.63 39.13 27.21
C LEU A 14 -0.96 38.69 25.77
N VAL A 15 -0.22 39.17 24.77
CA VAL A 15 -0.29 38.62 23.40
C VAL A 15 0.69 37.46 23.30
N SER A 16 0.46 36.41 24.10
CA SER A 16 1.07 35.11 23.84
C SER A 16 0.34 34.50 22.64
N CYS A 17 1.06 34.29 21.54
CA CYS A 17 0.55 33.51 20.41
C CYS A 17 0.19 32.10 20.89
N ASN A 18 -1.09 31.82 21.07
CA ASN A 18 -1.63 30.47 21.21
C ASN A 18 -1.67 29.81 19.82
N THR A 19 -0.50 29.52 19.23
CA THR A 19 -0.44 28.53 18.16
C THR A 19 -0.46 27.16 18.81
N SER A 20 -1.47 26.35 18.50
CA SER A 20 -1.51 24.98 19.01
C SER A 20 -0.32 24.18 18.47
N PRO A 21 0.10 23.10 19.14
CA PRO A 21 1.12 22.19 18.58
C PRO A 21 0.76 21.71 17.16
N ALA A 22 -0.54 21.54 16.87
CA ALA A 22 -1.02 21.19 15.54
C ALA A 22 -0.79 22.32 14.52
N ASP A 23 -1.01 23.58 14.90
CA ASP A 23 -0.74 24.73 14.03
C ASP A 23 0.76 24.89 13.74
N GLN A 24 1.60 24.65 14.75
CA GLN A 24 3.06 24.67 14.59
C GLN A 24 3.54 23.55 13.66
N ALA A 25 3.00 22.34 13.82
CA ALA A 25 3.27 21.22 12.92
C ALA A 25 2.81 21.52 11.49
N ALA A 26 1.61 22.09 11.32
CA ALA A 26 1.10 22.46 10.01
C ALA A 26 1.99 23.50 9.31
N GLN A 27 2.54 24.47 10.06
CA GLN A 27 3.48 25.46 9.54
C GLN A 27 4.85 24.88 9.17
N SER A 28 5.23 23.73 9.75
CA SER A 28 6.48 23.04 9.44
C SER A 28 6.44 22.28 8.11
N ILE A 29 5.25 22.05 7.56
CA ILE A 29 5.07 21.36 6.28
C ILE A 29 5.60 22.25 5.16
N ASN A 30 6.65 21.77 4.49
CA ASN A 30 7.33 22.49 3.42
C ASN A 30 7.18 21.75 2.09
N LYS A 31 6.71 22.48 1.06
CA LYS A 31 6.53 21.95 -0.30
C LYS A 31 7.81 21.36 -0.88
N ASP A 32 8.94 22.06 -0.75
CA ASP A 32 10.21 21.65 -1.36
C ASP A 32 10.75 20.39 -0.67
N SER A 33 10.55 20.25 0.65
CA SER A 33 10.90 19.01 1.35
C SER A 33 10.04 17.84 0.87
N LEU A 34 8.72 18.03 0.76
CA LEU A 34 7.82 16.99 0.26
C LEU A 34 8.17 16.57 -1.17
N LEU A 35 8.41 17.54 -2.06
CA LEU A 35 8.78 17.26 -3.45
C LEU A 35 10.10 16.51 -3.55
N ARG A 36 11.09 16.83 -2.70
CA ARG A 36 12.36 16.09 -2.67
C ARG A 36 12.14 14.59 -2.42
N HIS A 37 11.36 14.23 -1.39
CA HIS A 37 11.07 12.82 -1.11
C HIS A 37 10.32 12.15 -2.27
N ILE A 38 9.34 12.84 -2.85
CA ILE A 38 8.56 12.32 -3.99
C ILE A 38 9.48 12.07 -5.18
N GLU A 39 10.29 13.06 -5.58
CA GLU A 39 11.20 12.96 -6.72
C GLU A 39 12.22 11.84 -6.54
N THR A 40 12.82 11.71 -5.35
CA THR A 40 13.76 10.62 -5.05
C THR A 40 13.07 9.26 -5.16
N LEU A 41 11.96 9.05 -4.42
CA LEU A 41 11.27 7.76 -4.39
C LEU A 41 10.65 7.38 -5.74
N SER A 42 10.28 8.35 -6.58
CA SER A 42 9.74 8.12 -7.92
C SER A 42 10.78 8.18 -9.03
N SER A 43 12.06 8.29 -8.71
CA SER A 43 13.12 8.36 -9.71
C SER A 43 13.34 7.03 -10.41
N ASP A 44 13.88 7.08 -11.63
CA ASP A 44 14.28 5.88 -12.38
C ASP A 44 15.33 5.05 -11.64
N GLU A 45 16.15 5.69 -10.79
CA GLU A 45 17.16 5.01 -9.95
C GLU A 45 16.51 4.01 -8.98
N PHE A 46 15.31 4.31 -8.47
CA PHE A 46 14.60 3.40 -7.57
C PHE A 46 13.91 2.25 -8.32
N MET A 47 13.83 2.30 -9.66
CA MET A 47 13.30 1.20 -10.50
C MET A 47 11.87 0.73 -10.15
N GLY A 48 11.10 1.53 -9.40
CA GLY A 48 9.78 1.17 -8.87
C GLY A 48 9.81 0.80 -7.38
N ARG A 49 8.66 0.39 -6.83
CA ARG A 49 8.52 0.09 -5.38
C ARG A 49 7.58 -1.10 -5.14
N ALA A 50 7.58 -2.05 -6.06
CA ALA A 50 6.78 -3.26 -5.92
C ALA A 50 7.37 -4.16 -4.83
N THR A 51 6.54 -4.84 -4.08
CA THR A 51 6.96 -5.77 -3.01
C THR A 51 7.88 -6.86 -3.56
N GLY A 52 8.94 -7.19 -2.82
CA GLY A 52 9.92 -8.21 -3.17
C GLY A 52 10.90 -7.80 -4.29
N THR A 53 10.99 -6.52 -4.64
CA THR A 53 11.90 -6.02 -5.69
C THR A 53 13.09 -5.24 -5.12
N GLU A 54 14.13 -5.04 -5.92
CA GLU A 54 15.27 -4.19 -5.54
C GLU A 54 14.83 -2.76 -5.18
N GLY A 55 13.85 -2.21 -5.89
CA GLY A 55 13.29 -0.90 -5.60
C GLY A 55 12.57 -0.79 -4.26
N GLU A 56 11.97 -1.88 -3.76
CA GLU A 56 11.47 -1.93 -2.38
C GLU A 56 12.62 -1.82 -1.39
N GLN A 57 13.70 -2.59 -1.56
CA GLN A 57 14.85 -2.52 -0.65
C GLN A 57 15.44 -1.10 -0.59
N MET A 58 15.65 -0.47 -1.75
CA MET A 58 16.12 0.92 -1.82
C MET A 58 15.16 1.89 -1.12
N THR A 59 13.85 1.67 -1.27
CA THR A 59 12.81 2.45 -0.57
C THR A 59 12.87 2.27 0.93
N VAL A 60 13.03 1.04 1.42
CA VAL A 60 13.15 0.75 2.85
C VAL A 60 14.38 1.45 3.42
N ASP A 61 15.55 1.30 2.77
CA ASP A 61 16.79 1.92 3.21
C ASP A 61 16.69 3.45 3.24
N TYR A 62 16.06 4.04 2.22
CA TYR A 62 15.77 5.47 2.17
C TYR A 62 14.92 5.92 3.37
N LEU A 63 13.80 5.25 3.65
CA LEU A 63 12.92 5.60 4.76
C LEU A 63 13.60 5.45 6.12
N VAL A 64 14.39 4.39 6.31
CA VAL A 64 15.20 4.21 7.52
C VAL A 64 16.15 5.38 7.70
N SER A 65 16.89 5.77 6.65
CA SER A 65 17.83 6.88 6.73
C SER A 65 17.16 8.22 7.05
N GLU A 66 15.97 8.48 6.49
CA GLU A 66 15.19 9.68 6.78
C GLU A 66 14.70 9.67 8.25
N PHE A 67 14.22 8.55 8.76
CA PHE A 67 13.83 8.43 10.17
C PHE A 67 15.00 8.62 11.13
N GLU A 68 16.15 8.02 10.84
CA GLU A 68 17.39 8.23 11.62
C GLU A 68 17.79 9.71 11.61
N SER A 69 17.73 10.37 10.45
CA SER A 69 18.08 11.79 10.32
C SER A 69 17.17 12.72 11.13
N MET A 70 15.91 12.33 11.31
CA MET A 70 14.92 13.03 12.14
C MET A 70 15.05 12.72 13.64
N GLY A 71 15.90 11.75 14.00
CA GLY A 71 16.06 11.28 15.39
C GLY A 71 14.88 10.43 15.88
N ALA A 72 14.10 9.84 14.97
CA ALA A 72 13.05 8.90 15.35
C ALA A 72 13.66 7.63 15.95
N GLU A 73 13.03 7.07 16.98
CA GLU A 73 13.47 5.80 17.57
C GLU A 73 12.88 4.60 16.81
N PRO A 74 13.63 3.49 16.69
CA PRO A 74 13.14 2.26 16.06
C PRO A 74 12.00 1.64 16.86
N ALA A 75 10.94 1.19 16.17
CA ALA A 75 9.73 0.67 16.81
C ALA A 75 9.30 -0.74 16.36
N ALA A 76 10.02 -1.36 15.42
CA ALA A 76 9.68 -2.68 14.88
C ALA A 76 10.10 -3.87 15.78
N GLY A 77 10.74 -3.57 16.93
CA GLY A 77 11.32 -4.57 17.83
C GLY A 77 12.82 -4.78 17.59
N ASN A 78 13.53 -5.29 18.60
CA ASN A 78 14.98 -5.53 18.57
C ASN A 78 15.83 -4.29 18.18
N GLY A 79 15.31 -3.08 18.37
CA GLY A 79 15.98 -1.84 17.94
C GLY A 79 15.99 -1.62 16.42
N SER A 80 15.08 -2.28 15.68
CA SER A 80 14.93 -2.13 14.24
C SER A 80 13.85 -1.11 13.85
N TYR A 81 14.08 -0.39 12.75
CA TYR A 81 13.04 0.38 12.06
C TYR A 81 12.18 -0.50 11.13
N ILE A 82 12.67 -1.69 10.79
CA ILE A 82 12.08 -2.60 9.81
C ILE A 82 11.37 -3.75 10.54
N GLN A 83 10.08 -3.94 10.23
CA GLN A 83 9.30 -5.09 10.67
C GLN A 83 9.19 -6.09 9.51
N GLU A 84 9.86 -7.23 9.64
CA GLU A 84 9.77 -8.31 8.65
C GLU A 84 8.48 -9.10 8.81
N PHE A 85 7.89 -9.51 7.69
CA PHE A 85 6.76 -10.43 7.64
C PHE A 85 6.84 -11.28 6.36
N PRO A 86 6.34 -12.53 6.38
CA PRO A 86 6.38 -13.38 5.21
C PRO A 86 5.39 -12.85 4.15
N LEU A 87 5.86 -12.83 2.90
CA LEU A 87 5.04 -12.52 1.74
C LEU A 87 4.98 -13.75 0.82
N LEU A 88 3.80 -13.97 0.24
CA LEU A 88 3.59 -14.96 -0.81
C LEU A 88 3.56 -14.23 -2.15
N GLY A 89 4.56 -14.49 -2.99
CA GLY A 89 4.57 -14.02 -4.37
C GLY A 89 3.87 -15.01 -5.29
N GLN A 90 3.12 -14.51 -6.26
CA GLN A 90 2.58 -15.30 -7.36
C GLN A 90 2.66 -14.50 -8.65
N THR A 91 3.31 -15.08 -9.67
CA THR A 91 3.35 -14.52 -11.01
C THR A 91 2.36 -15.27 -11.87
N THR A 92 1.28 -14.60 -12.28
CA THR A 92 0.24 -15.18 -13.14
C THR A 92 0.38 -14.61 -14.55
N SER A 93 1.30 -15.16 -15.33
CA SER A 93 1.45 -14.86 -16.76
C SER A 93 1.44 -16.15 -17.57
N ASN A 94 0.93 -16.08 -18.80
CA ASN A 94 0.86 -17.22 -19.73
C ASN A 94 0.19 -18.48 -19.14
N ALA A 95 -0.83 -18.31 -18.29
CA ALA A 95 -1.57 -19.46 -17.79
C ALA A 95 -2.30 -20.15 -18.95
N GLU A 96 -2.40 -21.47 -18.90
CA GLU A 96 -3.16 -22.25 -19.86
C GLU A 96 -4.21 -23.05 -19.10
N MET A 97 -5.44 -23.07 -19.62
CA MET A 97 -6.49 -23.93 -19.10
C MET A 97 -6.99 -24.83 -20.23
N SER A 98 -7.02 -26.14 -19.97
CA SER A 98 -7.58 -27.13 -20.88
C SER A 98 -8.74 -27.85 -20.20
N VAL A 99 -9.86 -27.95 -20.90
CA VAL A 99 -11.07 -28.59 -20.39
C VAL A 99 -11.41 -29.79 -21.26
N ALA A 100 -11.53 -30.96 -20.63
CA ALA A 100 -12.02 -32.18 -21.25
C ALA A 100 -13.38 -32.55 -20.66
N THR A 101 -14.37 -32.81 -21.52
CA THR A 101 -15.71 -33.25 -21.11
C THR A 101 -16.10 -34.49 -21.87
N ASN A 102 -16.94 -35.34 -21.28
CA ASN A 102 -17.40 -36.56 -21.93
C ASN A 102 -18.18 -36.24 -23.22
N GLY A 103 -17.77 -36.84 -24.34
CA GLY A 103 -18.44 -36.66 -25.63
C GLY A 103 -18.03 -35.40 -26.40
N ARG A 104 -17.03 -34.64 -25.95
CA ARG A 104 -16.42 -33.52 -26.69
C ARG A 104 -14.91 -33.65 -26.72
N SER A 105 -14.29 -33.16 -27.79
CA SER A 105 -12.84 -33.02 -27.84
C SER A 105 -12.39 -31.98 -26.79
N PRO A 106 -11.22 -32.18 -26.17
CA PRO A 106 -10.64 -31.17 -25.29
C PRO A 106 -10.46 -29.83 -26.02
N PHE A 107 -10.64 -28.74 -25.29
CA PHE A 107 -10.40 -27.38 -25.79
C PHE A 107 -9.62 -26.57 -24.76
N ALA A 108 -8.85 -25.61 -25.24
CA ALA A 108 -8.10 -24.68 -24.42
C ALA A 108 -8.83 -23.34 -24.31
N LEU A 109 -8.65 -22.65 -23.18
CA LEU A 109 -9.10 -21.28 -22.96
C LEU A 109 -7.89 -20.35 -22.93
N GLN A 110 -8.04 -19.18 -23.55
CA GLN A 110 -7.03 -18.12 -23.57
C GLN A 110 -7.08 -17.31 -22.26
N TYR A 111 -5.93 -17.18 -21.60
CA TYR A 111 -5.83 -16.38 -20.38
C TYR A 111 -6.08 -14.91 -20.67
N TYR A 112 -6.69 -14.20 -19.72
CA TYR A 112 -7.22 -12.83 -19.85
C TYR A 112 -8.47 -12.68 -20.73
N ASP A 113 -8.53 -13.36 -21.88
CA ASP A 113 -9.65 -13.21 -22.82
C ASP A 113 -10.85 -14.11 -22.46
N GLU A 114 -10.57 -15.37 -22.10
CA GLU A 114 -11.60 -16.40 -21.90
C GLU A 114 -11.61 -16.94 -20.45
N PHE A 115 -10.52 -16.80 -19.71
CA PHE A 115 -10.48 -17.17 -18.29
C PHE A 115 -9.55 -16.29 -17.45
N MET A 116 -9.92 -16.12 -16.19
CA MET A 116 -9.16 -15.44 -15.14
C MET A 116 -9.17 -16.31 -13.87
N ALA A 117 -8.24 -17.25 -13.79
CA ALA A 117 -8.09 -18.14 -12.63
C ALA A 117 -6.62 -18.48 -12.39
N TRP A 118 -6.28 -18.74 -11.12
CA TRP A 118 -4.95 -19.16 -10.70
C TRP A 118 -5.05 -20.08 -9.48
N PRO A 119 -4.04 -20.92 -9.22
CA PRO A 119 -4.02 -21.79 -8.04
C PRO A 119 -3.98 -20.97 -6.75
N ALA A 120 -4.90 -21.24 -5.83
CA ALA A 120 -4.98 -20.53 -4.54
C ALA A 120 -3.89 -20.95 -3.53
N ASN A 121 -3.26 -22.11 -3.76
CA ASN A 121 -2.25 -22.71 -2.88
C ASN A 121 -0.82 -22.60 -3.41
N GLN A 122 -0.56 -21.68 -4.35
CA GLN A 122 0.73 -21.51 -5.05
C GLN A 122 1.24 -22.76 -5.79
N ALA A 123 0.37 -23.75 -6.07
CA ALA A 123 0.75 -24.85 -6.94
C ALA A 123 1.04 -24.34 -8.36
N GLU A 124 1.97 -25.00 -9.06
CA GLU A 124 2.26 -24.69 -10.47
C GLU A 124 1.12 -25.15 -11.41
N GLU A 125 0.44 -26.23 -11.05
CA GLU A 125 -0.64 -26.83 -11.83
C GLU A 125 -1.81 -27.23 -10.92
N VAL A 126 -3.03 -27.08 -11.43
CA VAL A 126 -4.26 -27.60 -10.81
C VAL A 126 -4.92 -28.55 -11.79
N ASP A 127 -5.09 -29.80 -11.36
CA ASP A 127 -5.72 -30.85 -12.15
C ASP A 127 -6.96 -31.38 -11.42
N ILE A 128 -8.12 -31.17 -12.03
CA ILE A 128 -9.43 -31.55 -11.49
C ILE A 128 -9.98 -32.68 -12.36
N ARG A 129 -10.07 -33.88 -11.78
CA ARG A 129 -10.54 -35.08 -12.47
C ARG A 129 -11.89 -35.55 -11.93
N ASN A 130 -12.75 -36.03 -12.83
CA ASN A 130 -14.04 -36.65 -12.50
C ASN A 130 -14.95 -35.74 -11.66
N ALA A 131 -14.94 -34.44 -11.92
CA ALA A 131 -15.80 -33.46 -11.28
C ALA A 131 -16.97 -33.06 -12.18
N GLU A 132 -18.09 -32.68 -11.58
CA GLU A 132 -19.22 -32.05 -12.27
C GLU A 132 -18.89 -30.59 -12.58
N LEU A 133 -19.24 -30.14 -13.79
CA LEU A 133 -19.17 -28.73 -14.17
C LEU A 133 -20.55 -28.11 -14.03
N VAL A 134 -20.66 -27.11 -13.15
CA VAL A 134 -21.91 -26.41 -12.84
C VAL A 134 -21.82 -24.98 -13.35
N TYR A 135 -22.83 -24.53 -14.10
CA TYR A 135 -22.98 -23.12 -14.49
C TYR A 135 -23.77 -22.38 -13.41
N VAL A 136 -23.17 -21.34 -12.82
CA VAL A 136 -23.71 -20.57 -11.69
C VAL A 136 -23.88 -19.08 -12.00
N GLY A 137 -24.18 -18.73 -13.26
CA GLY A 137 -24.36 -17.32 -13.64
C GLY A 137 -23.14 -16.46 -13.33
N TYR A 138 -23.34 -15.36 -12.62
CA TYR A 138 -22.28 -14.50 -12.09
C TYR A 138 -21.76 -14.92 -10.70
N GLY A 139 -22.44 -15.83 -10.00
CA GLY A 139 -22.08 -16.28 -8.65
C GLY A 139 -22.22 -15.17 -7.60
N ILE A 140 -23.21 -14.30 -7.77
CA ILE A 140 -23.42 -13.12 -6.93
C ILE A 140 -24.52 -13.42 -5.90
N GLN A 141 -24.20 -13.15 -4.64
CA GLN A 141 -25.19 -13.07 -3.57
C GLN A 141 -25.12 -11.68 -2.95
N ALA A 142 -26.16 -10.87 -3.15
CA ALA A 142 -26.30 -9.50 -2.65
C ALA A 142 -27.71 -9.31 -2.03
N PRO A 143 -27.91 -9.75 -0.77
CA PRO A 143 -29.22 -9.65 -0.09
C PRO A 143 -29.76 -8.23 0.04
N GLU A 144 -28.87 -7.24 0.12
CA GLU A 144 -29.21 -5.82 0.16
C GLU A 144 -29.90 -5.30 -1.12
N GLU A 145 -29.70 -5.98 -2.24
CA GLU A 145 -30.33 -5.69 -3.54
C GLU A 145 -31.38 -6.74 -3.94
N ASP A 146 -31.72 -7.69 -3.05
CA ASP A 146 -32.60 -8.84 -3.33
C ASP A 146 -32.13 -9.68 -4.54
N TRP A 147 -30.81 -9.90 -4.67
CA TRP A 147 -30.19 -10.61 -5.78
C TRP A 147 -29.39 -11.84 -5.31
N ASP A 148 -29.74 -13.01 -5.84
CA ASP A 148 -28.98 -14.27 -5.76
C ASP A 148 -28.95 -14.92 -7.16
N ASP A 149 -27.77 -15.00 -7.79
CA ASP A 149 -27.50 -15.62 -9.11
C ASP A 149 -26.31 -16.60 -9.04
#